data_AF-A0A971AXR7-F1
#
_entry.id   AF-A0A971AXR7-F1
#
_cell.length_a   1.000
_cell.length_b   1.000
_cell.length_c   1.000
_cell.angle_alpha   90.00
_cell.angle_beta   90.00
_cell.angle_gamma   90.00
#
_symmetry.space_group_name_H-M   'P 1'
#
loop_
_entity.id
_entity.type
_entity.pdbx_description
1 polymer ?
#
loop_
_entity_poly.entity_id
_entity_poly.type
_entity_poly.pdbx_seq_one_letter_code
_entity_poly.pdbx_strand_id
1 'polypeptide(L)' 'MDVQVGDKIITKKPHPCGSNEFDILRVGADFKIKCTKCGHEVMVARSKIERNIKKILRDEHRL' A
#
# COMPACT_ATOMS: atom_id res chain seq x y z
N MET A 1 -10.49 -1.42 7.42
CA MET A 1 -9.87 -2.49 6.59
C MET A 1 -8.72 -3.08 7.39
N ASP A 2 -8.53 -4.41 7.40
CA ASP A 2 -7.36 -5.00 8.07
C ASP A 2 -6.16 -4.90 7.12
N VAL A 3 -5.24 -3.97 7.40
CA VAL A 3 -4.01 -3.73 6.64
C VAL A 3 -2.87 -3.65 7.65
N GLN A 4 -1.78 -4.37 7.40
CA GLN A 4 -0.66 -4.52 8.31
C GLN A 4 0.64 -4.07 7.65
N VAL A 5 1.65 -3.77 8.47
CA VAL A 5 3.01 -3.51 7.99
C VAL A 5 3.56 -4.78 7.33
N GLY A 6 4.25 -4.62 6.20
CA GLY A 6 4.76 -5.72 5.39
C GLY A 6 3.73 -6.33 4.45
N ASP A 7 2.47 -5.88 4.47
CA ASP A 7 1.53 -6.21 3.40
C ASP A 7 1.92 -5.51 2.10
N LYS A 8 1.56 -6.13 0.98
CA LYS A 8 1.58 -5.47 -0.32
C LYS A 8 0.15 -5.14 -0.74
N ILE A 9 -0.07 -3.98 -1.33
CA ILE A 9 -1.38 -3.53 -1.79
C ILE A 9 -1.35 -3.18 -3.27
N ILE A 10 -2.49 -3.37 -3.93
CA ILE A 10 -2.77 -2.86 -5.28
C ILE A 10 -3.74 -1.70 -5.13
N THR A 11 -3.39 -0.52 -5.65
CA THR A 11 -4.27 0.66 -5.67
C THR A 11 -5.13 0.70 -6.94
N LYS A 12 -6.29 1.36 -6.84
CA LYS A 12 -7.21 1.59 -7.96
C LYS A 12 -6.61 2.52 -9.01
N LYS A 13 -5.89 3.55 -8.57
CA LYS A 13 -5.18 4.49 -9.45
C LYS A 13 -3.69 4.13 -9.51
N PRO A 14 -3.04 4.23 -10.69
CA PRO A 14 -1.61 4.04 -10.80
C PRO A 14 -0.85 5.20 -10.15
N HIS A 15 0.34 4.90 -9.66
CA HIS A 15 1.39 5.87 -9.36
C HIS A 15 1.81 6.59 -10.65
N PRO A 16 2.36 7.82 -10.61
CA PRO A 16 2.87 8.50 -11.80
C PRO A 16 3.95 7.71 -12.58
N CYS A 17 4.62 6.74 -11.94
CA CYS A 17 5.55 5.84 -12.63
C CYS A 17 4.89 4.67 -13.41
N GLY A 18 3.55 4.57 -13.36
CA GLY A 18 2.75 3.56 -14.02
C GLY A 18 2.50 2.27 -13.24
N SER A 19 3.16 2.03 -12.10
CA SER A 19 2.83 0.91 -11.21
C SER A 19 1.68 1.26 -10.28
N ASN A 20 0.88 0.29 -9.87
CA ASN A 20 -0.16 0.43 -8.85
C ASN A 20 0.09 -0.46 -7.63
N GLU A 21 1.28 -1.06 -7.54
CA GLU A 21 1.68 -1.91 -6.43
C GLU A 21 2.53 -1.13 -5.41
N PHE A 22 2.19 -1.30 -4.14
CA PHE A 22 2.89 -0.65 -3.04
C PHE A 22 3.09 -1.59 -1.86
N ASP A 23 4.25 -1.50 -1.22
CA ASP A 23 4.51 -2.13 0.07
C ASP A 23 4.07 -1.19 1.21
N ILE A 24 3.43 -1.75 2.23
CA ILE A 24 3.05 -1.03 3.44
C ILE A 24 4.23 -1.00 4.40
N LEU A 25 4.79 0.18 4.62
CA LEU A 25 5.91 0.39 5.55
C LEU A 25 5.45 0.83 6.95
N ARG A 26 4.32 1.53 7.03
CA ARG A 26 3.72 2.00 8.29
C ARG A 26 2.21 2.03 8.20
N VAL A 27 1.55 1.64 9.28
CA VAL A 27 0.11 1.77 9.49
C VAL A 27 -0.14 2.65 10.72
N GLY A 28 -1.03 3.64 10.59
CA GLY A 28 -1.36 4.59 11.66
C GLY A 28 -2.52 5.50 11.26
N ALA A 29 -2.48 6.76 11.72
CA ALA A 29 -3.35 7.82 11.20
C ALA A 29 -3.04 8.10 9.71
N ASP A 30 -1.75 8.05 9.38
CA ASP A 30 -1.22 8.05 8.02
C ASP A 30 -0.52 6.74 7.72
N PHE A 31 -0.59 6.34 6.46
CA PHE A 31 0.13 5.19 5.93
C PHE A 31 1.39 5.68 5.26
N LYS A 32 2.52 5.01 5.53
CA LYS A 32 3.70 5.15 4.69
C LYS A 32 3.73 3.97 3.73
N ILE A 33 3.68 4.25 2.43
CA ILE A 33 3.69 3.23 1.40
C ILE A 33 4.86 3.47 0.44
N LYS A 34 5.41 2.39 -0.10
CA LYS A 34 6.54 2.43 -1.05
C LYS A 34 6.14 1.81 -2.37
N CYS A 35 6.33 2.53 -3.48
CA CYS A 35 6.07 1.97 -4.80
C CYS A 35 7.08 0.85 -5.09
N THR A 36 6.58 -0.33 -5.46
CA THR A 36 7.43 -1.51 -5.74
C THR A 36 8.30 -1.34 -6.99
N LYS A 37 7.90 -0.46 -7.92
CA LYS A 37 8.60 -0.21 -9.19
C LYS A 37 9.70 0.84 -9.09
N CYS A 38 9.38 2.03 -8.55
CA CYS A 38 10.32 3.15 -8.53
C CYS A 38 10.90 3.44 -7.14
N GLY A 39 10.49 2.68 -6.11
CA GLY A 39 10.99 2.82 -4.74
C GLY A 39 10.58 4.09 -4.00
N HIS A 40 9.79 4.98 -4.64
CA HIS A 40 9.36 6.24 -4.03
C HIS A 40 8.40 5.98 -2.87
N GLU A 41 8.62 6.68 -1.76
CA GLU A 41 7.85 6.55 -0.53
C GLU A 41 6.92 7.74 -0.38
N VAL A 42 5.65 7.48 -0.07
CA VAL A 42 4.65 8.53 0.16
C VAL A 42 3.90 8.31 1.46
N MET A 43 3.60 9.39 2.17
CA MET A 43 2.67 9.39 3.29
C MET A 43 1.28 9.76 2.80
N VAL A 44 0.29 8.94 3.14
CA VAL A 44 -1.10 9.10 2.68
C VAL A 44 -2.03 8.92 3.86
N ALA A 45 -2.95 9.87 4.03
CA ALA A 45 -3.99 9.78 5.05
C ALA A 45 -4.78 8.46 4.93
N ARG A 46 -5.05 7.83 6.07
CA ARG A 46 -5.78 6.56 6.15
C ARG A 46 -7.07 6.54 5.34
N SER A 47 -7.91 7.57 5.49
CA SER A 47 -9.19 7.68 4.77
C SER A 47 -9.04 7.67 3.24
N LYS A 48 -7.91 8.18 2.72
CA LYS A 48 -7.63 8.22 1.28
C LYS A 48 -7.11 6.88 0.78
N ILE A 49 -6.19 6.24 1.51
CA ILE A 49 -5.62 4.96 1.08
C ILE A 49 -6.65 3.83 1.17
N GLU A 50 -7.45 3.75 2.25
CA GLU A 50 -8.47 2.69 2.40
C GLU A 50 -9.50 2.71 1.26
N ARG A 51 -9.88 3.89 0.75
CA ARG A 51 -10.78 4.02 -0.42
C ARG A 51 -10.10 3.66 -1.74
N ASN A 52 -8.78 3.83 -1.83
CA ASN A 52 -7.99 3.59 -3.04
C ASN A 52 -7.43 2.18 -3.13
N ILE A 53 -7.39 1.40 -2.04
CA ILE A 53 -6.97 0.00 -2.10
C ILE A 53 -7.99 -0.79 -2.94
N LYS A 54 -7.49 -1.51 -3.93
CA LYS A 54 -8.26 -2.44 -4.77
C LYS A 54 -8.12 -3.87 -4.26
N LYS A 55 -6.91 -4.27 -3.86
CA LYS A 55 -6.59 -5.61 -3.35
C LYS A 55 -5.45 -5.53 -2.34
N ILE A 56 -5.48 -6.40 -1.34
CA ILE A 56 -4.36 -6.64 -0.43
C ILE A 56 -3.76 -8.00 -0.83
N LEU A 57 -2.44 -8.04 -0.97
CA LEU A 57 -1.64 -9.21 -1.26
C LEU A 57 -0.91 -9.58 0.03
N ARG A 58 -1.36 -10.66 0.67
CA ARG A 58 -0.70 -11.29 1.81
C ARG A 58 -0.30 -12.68 1.40
N ASP A 59 0.92 -13.04 1.72
CA ASP A 59 1.35 -14.43 1.58
C ASP A 59 0.70 -15.25 2.71
N GLU A 60 0.13 -16.38 2.32
CA GLU A 60 -0.69 -17.24 3.19
C GLU A 60 0.17 -18.02 4.19
N HIS A 61 1.51 -18.00 4.03
CA HIS A 61 2.47 -18.75 4.86
C HIS A 61 3.11 -17.94 6.01
N ARG A 62 2.44 -16.92 6.56
CA ARG A 62 2.86 -16.34 7.86
C ARG A 62 2.49 -17.32 9.00
N LEU A 63 3.30 -18.39 9.12
CA LEU A 63 3.35 -19.31 10.27
C LEU A 63 4.07 -18.65 11.46
#